data_AF-A0A929SGK4-F1
#
_entry.id   AF-A0A929SGK4-F1
#
_cell.length_a   1.000
_cell.length_b   1.000
_cell.length_c   1.000
_cell.angle_alpha   90.00
_cell.angle_beta   90.00
_cell.angle_gamma   90.00
#
_symmetry.space_group_name_H-M   'P 1'
#
loop_
_entity.id
_entity.type
_entity.pdbx_description
1 polymer ?
#
loop_
_entity_poly.entity_id
_entity_poly.type
_entity_poly.pdbx_seq_one_letter_code
_entity_poly.pdbx_strand_id
1 'polypeptide(L)'
;MNCLEARKYIYDYVQENWEEEKMEDFLKHIATCPDCREELRITHMIYHGIRSLDGEEDMNMEHSYRELEEEAHHFLFRCHFFSATRLVSETLVFWAIAFSGFYFLFAAVGGVFG
;
A
#
# COMPACT_ATOMS: atom_id res chain seq x y z
N MET A 1 7.31 -1.76 -11.56
CA MET A 1 6.62 -2.79 -12.37
C MET A 1 5.76 -2.23 -13.51
N ASN A 2 5.42 -3.07 -14.50
CA ASN A 2 4.53 -2.76 -15.64
C ASN A 2 3.05 -3.14 -15.37
N CYS A 3 2.10 -2.60 -16.14
CA CYS A 3 0.66 -2.88 -15.95
C CYS A 3 0.31 -4.38 -16.05
N LEU A 4 0.99 -5.13 -16.93
CA LEU A 4 0.78 -6.59 -17.08
C LEU A 4 1.22 -7.38 -15.84
N GLU A 5 2.32 -6.95 -15.22
CA GLU A 5 2.84 -7.56 -13.99
C GLU A 5 1.96 -7.20 -12.80
N ALA A 6 1.56 -5.92 -12.71
CA ALA A 6 0.63 -5.44 -11.71
C ALA A 6 -0.69 -6.23 -11.78
N ARG A 7 -1.27 -6.41 -12.97
CA ARG A 7 -2.54 -7.14 -13.13
C ARG A 7 -2.46 -8.60 -12.68
N LYS A 8 -1.34 -9.27 -12.91
CA LYS A 8 -1.13 -10.64 -12.38
C LYS A 8 -1.04 -10.62 -10.86
N TYR A 9 -0.25 -9.70 -10.34
CA TYR A 9 -0.01 -9.55 -8.91
C TYR A 9 -1.27 -9.12 -8.13
N ILE A 10 -2.26 -8.48 -8.76
CA ILE A 10 -3.60 -8.21 -8.17
C ILE A 10 -4.25 -9.51 -7.68
N TYR A 11 -4.20 -10.59 -8.47
CA TYR A 11 -4.83 -11.85 -8.09
C TYR A 11 -4.11 -12.52 -6.92
N ASP A 12 -2.78 -12.50 -6.93
CA ASP A 12 -1.96 -13.02 -5.84
C ASP A 12 -2.22 -12.23 -4.54
N TYR A 13 -2.38 -10.91 -4.68
CA TYR A 13 -2.69 -10.01 -3.58
C TYR A 13 -4.07 -10.26 -2.96
N VAL A 14 -5.11 -10.47 -3.77
CA VAL A 14 -6.47 -10.77 -3.27
C VAL A 14 -6.56 -12.17 -2.64
N GLN A 15 -5.70 -13.09 -3.05
CA GLN A 15 -5.61 -14.46 -2.52
C GLN A 15 -4.65 -14.62 -1.34
N GLU A 16 -4.15 -13.52 -0.77
CA GLU A 16 -3.21 -13.52 0.36
C GLU A 16 -1.85 -14.18 0.10
N ASN A 17 -1.46 -14.34 -1.16
CA ASN A 17 -0.20 -14.97 -1.59
C ASN A 17 0.81 -13.94 -2.14
N TRP A 18 0.91 -12.76 -1.51
CA TRP A 18 1.76 -11.67 -2.01
C TRP A 18 3.23 -11.78 -1.54
N GLU A 19 4.16 -11.45 -2.44
CA GLU A 19 5.59 -11.31 -2.12
C GLU A 19 5.92 -9.89 -1.65
N GLU A 20 6.39 -9.70 -0.42
CA GLU A 20 6.70 -8.37 0.15
C GLU A 20 7.63 -7.51 -0.71
N GLU A 21 8.57 -8.14 -1.44
CA GLU A 21 9.52 -7.46 -2.33
C GLU A 21 8.83 -6.75 -3.51
N LYS A 22 7.77 -7.35 -4.07
CA LYS A 22 7.02 -6.79 -5.20
C LYS A 22 5.87 -5.87 -4.77
N MET A 23 5.50 -5.92 -3.49
CA MET A 23 4.40 -5.13 -2.93
C MET A 23 4.67 -3.62 -3.04
N GLU A 24 5.92 -3.19 -2.82
CA GLU A 24 6.27 -1.77 -2.92
C GLU A 24 6.08 -1.24 -4.34
N ASP A 25 6.62 -1.95 -5.32
CA ASP A 25 6.51 -1.61 -6.74
C ASP A 25 5.05 -1.58 -7.21
N PHE A 26 4.23 -2.49 -6.65
CA PHE A 26 2.82 -2.61 -6.95
C PHE A 26 2.02 -1.42 -6.46
N LEU A 27 2.26 -1.01 -5.21
CA LEU A 27 1.61 0.14 -4.61
C LEU A 27 1.99 1.44 -5.30
N LYS A 28 3.27 1.61 -5.67
CA LYS A 28 3.73 2.75 -6.49
C LYS A 28 3.00 2.80 -7.84
N HIS A 29 2.83 1.65 -8.48
CA HIS A 29 2.13 1.54 -9.76
C HIS A 29 0.63 1.88 -9.65
N ILE A 30 -0.09 1.33 -8.68
CA ILE A 30 -1.53 1.63 -8.47
C ILE A 30 -1.75 3.10 -8.07
N ALA A 31 -0.80 3.70 -7.36
CA ALA A 31 -0.85 5.12 -7.01
C ALA A 31 -0.86 6.01 -8.27
N THR A 32 -0.11 5.63 -9.31
CA THR A 32 0.07 6.42 -10.54
C THR A 32 -0.81 5.97 -11.71
N CYS A 33 -1.24 4.72 -11.75
CA CYS A 33 -2.02 4.12 -12.83
C CYS A 33 -3.49 3.96 -12.40
N PRO A 34 -4.43 4.74 -12.98
CA PRO A 34 -5.86 4.60 -12.66
C PRO A 34 -6.46 3.29 -13.16
N ASP A 35 -5.99 2.75 -14.29
CA ASP A 35 -6.53 1.52 -14.88
C ASP A 35 -6.26 0.31 -13.97
N CYS A 36 -5.03 0.16 -13.47
CA CYS A 36 -4.69 -0.94 -12.55
C CYS A 36 -5.36 -0.79 -11.18
N ARG A 37 -5.64 0.44 -10.76
CA ARG A 37 -6.42 0.70 -9.53
C ARG A 37 -7.87 0.23 -9.69
N GLU A 38 -8.46 0.51 -10.83
CA GLU A 38 -9.83 0.10 -11.13
C GLU A 38 -9.93 -1.43 -11.28
N GLU A 39 -8.96 -2.06 -11.93
CA GLU A 39 -8.89 -3.52 -12.01
C GLU A 39 -8.80 -4.16 -10.61
N LEU A 40 -7.97 -3.62 -9.72
CA LEU A 40 -7.85 -4.11 -8.35
C LEU A 40 -9.18 -4.00 -7.59
N ARG A 41 -9.90 -2.89 -7.76
CA ARG A 41 -11.23 -2.67 -7.16
C ARG A 41 -12.23 -3.71 -7.65
N ILE A 42 -12.29 -3.95 -8.96
CA ILE A 42 -13.18 -4.93 -9.57
C ILE A 42 -12.84 -6.35 -9.09
N THR A 43 -11.56 -6.73 -9.11
CA THR A 43 -11.14 -8.06 -8.66
C THR A 43 -11.48 -8.28 -7.18
N HIS A 44 -11.24 -7.29 -6.31
CA HIS A 44 -11.63 -7.37 -4.91
C HIS A 44 -13.14 -7.59 -4.74
N MET A 45 -13.98 -6.83 -5.46
CA MET A 45 -15.43 -6.97 -5.43
C MET A 45 -15.89 -8.37 -5.87
N ILE A 46 -15.28 -8.94 -6.91
CA ILE A 46 -15.61 -10.28 -7.40
C ILE A 46 -15.28 -11.34 -6.34
N TYR A 47 -14.07 -11.31 -5.77
CA TYR A 47 -13.65 -12.30 -4.79
C TYR A 47 -14.44 -12.18 -3.48
N HIS A 48 -14.72 -10.96 -3.03
CA HIS A 48 -15.61 -10.73 -1.90
C HIS A 48 -17.02 -11.26 -2.18
N GLY A 49 -17.57 -10.99 -3.37
CA GLY A 49 -18.85 -11.53 -3.80
C GLY A 49 -18.90 -13.06 -3.81
N ILE A 50 -17.83 -13.73 -4.25
CA ILE A 50 -17.75 -15.20 -4.24
C ILE A 50 -17.72 -15.73 -2.80
N ARG A 51 -16.90 -15.16 -1.92
CA ARG A 51 -16.83 -15.56 -0.49
C ARG A 51 -18.18 -15.39 0.21
N SER A 52 -18.92 -14.36 -0.16
CA SER A 52 -20.24 -14.10 0.40
C SER A 52 -21.33 -15.10 -0.03
N LEU A 53 -21.15 -15.76 -1.19
CA LEU A 53 -22.08 -16.77 -1.68
C LEU A 53 -21.81 -18.16 -1.08
N ASP A 54 -20.58 -18.42 -0.63
CA ASP A 54 -20.17 -19.70 -0.03
C ASP A 54 -20.55 -19.86 1.45
N GLY A 55 -21.22 -18.87 2.05
CA GLY A 55 -22.06 -19.08 3.24
C GLY A 55 -21.40 -18.90 4.61
N GLU A 56 -20.31 -18.14 4.73
CA GLU A 56 -19.75 -17.77 6.05
C GLU A 56 -20.35 -16.48 6.66
N GLU A 57 -21.05 -15.65 5.89
CA GLU A 57 -21.65 -14.41 6.39
C GLU A 57 -23.11 -14.26 5.89
N ASP A 58 -24.03 -14.13 6.85
CA ASP A 58 -25.47 -13.95 6.64
C ASP A 58 -25.74 -12.54 6.06
N MET A 59 -25.52 -12.38 4.75
CA MET A 59 -25.62 -11.08 4.09
C MET A 59 -27.07 -10.73 3.76
N ASN A 60 -27.61 -9.79 4.53
CA ASN A 60 -28.74 -8.99 4.07
C ASN A 60 -28.26 -8.14 2.87
N MET A 61 -28.82 -8.37 1.68
CA MET A 61 -28.34 -7.82 0.40
C MET A 61 -28.17 -6.30 0.37
N GLU A 62 -28.91 -5.54 1.19
CA GLU A 62 -28.77 -4.08 1.33
C GLU A 62 -27.57 -3.66 2.21
N HIS A 63 -27.21 -4.51 3.19
CA HIS A 63 -26.08 -4.29 4.10
C HIS A 63 -24.76 -4.56 3.38
N SER A 64 -24.73 -5.58 2.53
CA SER A 64 -23.53 -5.97 1.77
C SER A 64 -23.09 -4.91 0.76
N TYR A 65 -24.01 -4.21 0.09
CA TYR A 65 -23.63 -3.10 -0.80
C TYR A 65 -22.96 -1.95 -0.05
N ARG A 66 -23.47 -1.61 1.14
CA ARG A 66 -22.87 -0.57 1.99
C ARG A 66 -21.54 -1.01 2.58
N GLU A 67 -21.42 -2.26 3.00
CA GLU A 67 -20.16 -2.85 3.46
C GLU A 67 -19.13 -2.92 2.33
N LEU A 68 -19.53 -3.27 1.10
CA LEU A 68 -18.65 -3.26 -0.07
C LEU A 68 -18.13 -1.84 -0.40
N GLU A 69 -18.97 -0.81 -0.27
CA GLU A 69 -18.53 0.58 -0.43
C GLU A 69 -17.59 1.02 0.70
N GLU A 70 -17.95 0.74 1.95
CA GLU A 70 -17.14 1.07 3.13
C GLU A 70 -15.81 0.32 3.11
N GLU A 71 -15.80 -0.94 2.69
CA GLU A 71 -14.62 -1.80 2.59
C GLU A 71 -13.78 -1.44 1.36
N ALA A 72 -14.38 -1.07 0.23
CA ALA A 72 -13.64 -0.49 -0.89
C ALA A 72 -12.97 0.83 -0.49
N HIS A 73 -13.66 1.68 0.28
CA HIS A 73 -13.07 2.86 0.86
C HIS A 73 -11.93 2.50 1.82
N HIS A 74 -12.14 1.55 2.73
CA HIS A 74 -11.12 1.11 3.68
C HIS A 74 -9.91 0.49 3.00
N PHE A 75 -10.13 -0.24 1.92
CA PHE A 75 -9.10 -0.86 1.10
C PHE A 75 -8.27 0.19 0.37
N LEU A 76 -8.93 1.14 -0.30
CA LEU A 76 -8.27 2.27 -0.93
C LEU A 76 -7.52 3.14 0.08
N PHE A 77 -8.12 3.37 1.27
CA PHE A 77 -7.48 4.07 2.38
C PHE A 77 -6.32 3.27 2.95
N ARG A 78 -6.39 1.94 3.04
CA ARG A 78 -5.30 1.09 3.54
C ARG A 78 -4.13 1.10 2.56
N CYS A 79 -4.38 0.99 1.26
CA CYS A 79 -3.36 1.16 0.24
C CYS A 79 -2.75 2.56 0.28
N HIS A 80 -3.58 3.61 0.34
CA HIS A 80 -3.11 4.99 0.42
C HIS A 80 -2.32 5.26 1.72
N PHE A 81 -2.79 4.75 2.84
CA PHE A 81 -2.17 4.87 4.15
C PHE A 81 -0.82 4.15 4.17
N PHE A 82 -0.74 2.94 3.61
CA PHE A 82 0.51 2.19 3.51
C PHE A 82 1.52 2.87 2.57
N SER A 83 1.06 3.47 1.47
CA SER A 83 1.92 4.33 0.63
C SER A 83 2.41 5.57 1.39
N ALA A 84 1.54 6.20 2.19
CA ALA A 84 1.87 7.41 2.94
C ALA A 84 2.85 7.15 4.10
N THR A 85 2.65 6.08 4.88
CA THR A 85 3.55 5.73 5.99
C THR A 85 4.96 5.41 5.51
N ARG A 86 5.09 4.76 4.35
CA ARG A 86 6.40 4.45 3.75
C ARG A 86 7.13 5.68 3.25
N LEU A 87 6.44 6.62 2.59
CA LEU A 87 7.03 7.91 2.15
C LEU A 87 7.56 8.72 3.34
N VAL A 88 6.82 8.71 4.44
CA VAL A 88 7.24 9.34 5.70
C VAL A 88 8.48 8.64 6.26
N SER A 89 8.57 7.32 6.19
CA SER A 89 9.74 6.59 6.70
C SER A 89 11.03 6.90 5.91
N GLU A 90 10.97 6.97 4.58
CA GLU A 90 12.17 7.25 3.76
C GLU A 90 12.69 8.67 4.00
N THR A 91 11.79 9.64 4.08
CA THR A 91 12.15 11.03 4.36
C THR A 91 12.74 11.18 5.77
N LEU A 92 12.14 10.56 6.79
CA LEU A 92 12.66 10.59 8.17
C LEU A 92 14.05 9.97 8.29
N VAL A 93 14.30 8.83 7.65
CA VAL A 93 15.61 8.17 7.67
C VAL A 93 16.67 9.05 6.99
N PHE A 94 16.33 9.64 5.84
CA PHE A 94 17.22 10.58 5.14
C PHE A 94 17.61 11.76 6.04
N TRP A 95 16.63 12.40 6.68
CA TRP A 95 16.88 13.51 7.59
C TRP A 95 17.71 13.07 8.81
N ALA A 96 17.43 11.91 9.40
CA ALA A 96 18.19 11.41 10.54
C ALA A 96 19.69 11.20 10.21
N ILE A 97 20.00 10.67 9.03
CA ILE A 97 21.38 10.48 8.55
C ILE A 97 22.04 11.85 8.29
N ALA A 98 21.33 12.77 7.63
CA ALA A 98 21.85 14.11 7.35
C ALA A 98 22.18 14.87 8.64
N PHE A 99 21.29 14.83 9.64
CA PHE A 99 21.52 15.44 10.95
C PHE A 99 22.71 14.79 11.66
N SER A 100 22.78 13.45 11.71
CA SER A 100 23.91 12.73 12.31
C SER A 100 25.26 13.13 11.67
N GLY A 101 25.33 13.18 10.34
CA GLY A 101 26.53 13.62 9.62
C GLY A 101 26.90 15.07 9.91
N PHE A 102 25.91 15.97 9.99
CA PHE A 102 26.13 17.37 10.34
C PHE A 102 26.69 17.53 11.76
N TYR A 103 26.15 16.81 12.74
CA TYR A 103 26.66 16.81 14.11
C TYR A 103 28.12 16.31 14.16
N PHE A 104 28.45 15.26 13.42
CA PHE A 104 29.82 14.73 13.39
C PHE A 104 30.82 15.72 12.77
N LEU A 105 30.45 16.38 11.67
CA LEU A 105 31.27 17.43 11.06
C LEU A 105 31.45 18.62 11.99
N PHE A 106 30.40 19.07 12.67
CA PHE A 106 30.47 20.15 13.64
C PHE A 106 31.37 19.79 14.84
N ALA A 107 31.26 18.57 15.36
CA ALA A 107 32.13 18.06 16.42
C ALA A 107 33.59 17.95 15.98
N ALA A 108 33.86 17.50 14.75
CA ALA A 108 35.20 17.40 14.20
C ALA A 108 35.84 18.79 13.98
N VAL A 109 35.10 19.75 13.43
CA VAL A 109 35.58 21.13 13.22
C VAL A 109 35.73 21.88 14.55
N GLY A 110 34.81 21.67 15.49
CA GLY A 110 34.89 22.23 16.85
C GLY A 110 36.03 21.66 17.68
N GLY A 111 36.38 20.39 17.49
CA GLY A 111 37.53 19.74 18.13
C GLY A 111 38.90 20.12 17.53
N VAL A 112 38.93 20.75 16.35
CA VAL A 112 40.16 21.25 15.71
C VAL A 112 40.53 22.67 16.19
N PHE A 113 39.60 23.38 16.84
CA PHE A 113 39.82 24.73 17.42
C PHE A 113 39.90 24.73 18.97
N GLY A 114 39.99 23.56 19.60
CA GLY A 114 40.15 23.39 21.06
C GLY A 114 41.58 23.10 21.47
#